data_AF-A0AA95H5N7-F1
#
_entry.id   AF-A0AA95H5N7-F1
#
_cell.length_a   1.000
_cell.length_b   1.000
_cell.length_c   1.000
_cell.angle_alpha   90.00
_cell.angle_beta   90.00
_cell.angle_gamma   90.00
#
_symmetry.space_group_name_H-M   'P 1'
#
loop_
_entity.id
_entity.type
_entity.pdbx_description
1 polymer ?
#
loop_
_entity_poly.entity_id
_entity_poly.type
_entity_poly.pdbx_seq_one_letter_code
_entity_poly.pdbx_strand_id
1 'polypeptide(L)'
;MNEQNLTRLMYGLIIVGLGIAAIGVSLVIFTDIVTQQGVQGIALIAGLIAGGLFLSIPAKIYLTLQLMKHNDAKLKAQRNNGLS
;
A
#
# COMPACT_ATOMS: atom_id res chain seq x y z
N MET A 1 -2.77 5.75 -20.68
CA MET A 1 -2.99 4.54 -19.85
C MET A 1 -4.31 4.72 -19.10
N ASN A 2 -5.17 3.71 -19.10
CA ASN A 2 -6.52 3.81 -18.54
C ASN A 2 -6.47 3.98 -17.00
N GLU A 3 -7.19 4.95 -16.44
CA GLU A 3 -7.21 5.26 -14.99
C GLU A 3 -7.62 4.05 -14.13
N GLN A 4 -8.44 3.16 -14.70
CA GLN A 4 -8.84 1.90 -14.09
C GLN A 4 -7.68 0.91 -13.92
N ASN A 5 -6.75 0.85 -14.89
CA ASN A 5 -5.59 -0.03 -14.81
C ASN A 5 -4.60 0.48 -13.75
N LEU A 6 -4.43 1.80 -13.65
CA LEU A 6 -3.55 2.39 -12.64
C LEU A 6 -4.10 2.16 -11.23
N THR A 7 -5.42 2.30 -11.05
CA THR A 7 -6.09 1.98 -9.77
C THR A 7 -5.93 0.50 -9.38
N ARG A 8 -6.10 -0.43 -10.34
CA ARG A 8 -5.87 -1.87 -10.09
C ARG A 8 -4.41 -2.17 -9.76
N LEU A 9 -3.46 -1.52 -10.44
CA LEU A 9 -2.03 -1.66 -10.16
C LEU A 9 -1.71 -1.18 -8.73
N MET A 10 -2.29 -0.06 -8.29
CA MET A 10 -2.12 0.46 -6.93
C MET A 10 -2.69 -0.49 -5.87
N TYR A 11 -3.86 -1.07 -6.11
CA TYR A 11 -4.41 -2.11 -5.23
C TYR A 11 -3.53 -3.37 -5.20
N GLY A 12 -3.01 -3.78 -6.36
CA GLY A 12 -2.05 -4.87 -6.47
C GLY A 12 -0.77 -4.61 -5.68
N LEU A 13 -0.22 -3.39 -5.76
CA LEU A 13 0.96 -2.97 -4.99
C LEU A 13 0.74 -3.03 -3.48
N ILE A 14 -0.47 -2.73 -2.99
CA ILE A 14 -0.82 -2.88 -1.58
C ILE A 14 -0.77 -4.35 -1.17
N ILE A 15 -1.42 -5.23 -1.95
CA ILE A 15 -1.46 -6.67 -1.66
C ILE A 15 -0.05 -7.26 -1.70
N VAL A 16 0.75 -6.88 -2.69
CA VAL A 16 2.15 -7.30 -2.82
C VAL A 16 3.00 -6.75 -1.67
N GLY A 17 2.87 -5.47 -1.31
CA GLY A 17 3.60 -4.87 -0.19
C GLY A 17 3.27 -5.49 1.16
N LEU A 18 1.98 -5.77 1.42
CA LEU A 18 1.53 -6.52 2.60
C LEU A 18 2.01 -7.97 2.59
N GLY A 19 1.97 -8.62 1.43
CA GLY A 19 2.49 -9.97 1.25
C GLY A 19 3.98 -10.05 1.56
N ILE A 20 4.78 -9.12 1.04
CA ILE A 20 6.22 -9.02 1.32
C ILE A 20 6.45 -8.78 2.82
N ALA A 21 5.72 -7.85 3.44
CA ALA A 21 5.84 -7.60 4.87
C ALA A 21 5.49 -8.86 5.71
N ALA A 22 4.41 -9.57 5.34
CA ALA A 22 3.99 -10.80 6.01
C ALA A 22 5.00 -11.95 5.82
N ILE A 23 5.58 -12.08 4.63
CA ILE A 23 6.68 -13.02 4.36
C ILE A 23 7.90 -12.67 5.20
N GLY A 24 8.24 -11.39 5.32
CA GLY A 24 9.33 -10.92 6.18
C GLY A 24 9.14 -11.29 7.64
N VAL A 25 7.95 -11.03 8.19
CA VAL A 25 7.56 -11.42 9.55
C VAL A 25 7.57 -12.94 9.71
N SER A 26 7.07 -13.69 8.74
CA SER A 26 7.07 -15.16 8.78
C SER A 26 8.49 -15.72 8.77
N LEU A 27 9.40 -15.12 7.98
CA LEU A 27 10.81 -15.48 8.01
C LEU A 27 11.44 -15.24 9.40
N VAL A 28 11.05 -14.18 10.12
CA VAL A 28 11.51 -13.95 11.52
C VAL A 28 11.09 -15.07 12.44
N ILE A 29 9.83 -15.50 12.32
CA ILE A 29 9.21 -16.45 13.25
C ILE A 29 9.72 -17.87 12.98
N PHE A 30 9.87 -18.24 11.71
CA PHE A 30 10.25 -19.60 11.31
C PHE A 30 11.75 -19.82 11.20
N THR A 31 12.51 -18.76 10.90
CA THR A 31 13.96 -18.86 10.79
C THR A 31 14.56 -18.25 12.03
N ASP A 32 15.31 -19.05 12.79
CA ASP A 32 16.13 -18.62 13.92
C ASP A 32 17.35 -17.78 13.46
N ILE A 33 17.21 -17.04 12.35
CA ILE A 33 18.19 -16.13 11.77
C ILE A 33 18.56 -15.05 12.79
N VAL A 34 17.62 -14.64 13.65
CA VAL A 34 17.89 -13.65 14.70
C VAL A 34 18.90 -14.19 15.72
N THR A 35 18.88 -15.49 16.03
CA THR A 35 19.84 -16.10 16.97
C THR A 35 21.12 -16.56 16.30
N GLN A 36 21.07 -16.98 15.03
CA GLN A 36 22.25 -17.47 14.28
C GLN A 36 23.06 -16.37 13.58
N GLN A 37 22.43 -15.27 13.12
CA GLN A 37 23.08 -14.19 12.35
C GLN A 37 23.10 -12.83 13.06
N GLY A 38 22.51 -12.72 14.25
CA GLY A 38 22.54 -11.51 15.09
C GLY A 38 22.02 -10.25 14.38
N VAL A 39 22.83 -9.18 14.37
CA VAL A 39 22.47 -7.84 13.86
C VAL A 39 22.14 -7.84 12.36
N GLN A 40 22.80 -8.68 11.55
CA GLN A 40 22.53 -8.74 10.11
C GLN A 40 21.13 -9.27 9.80
N GLY A 41 20.66 -10.26 10.57
CA GLY A 41 19.30 -10.78 10.45
C GLY A 41 18.25 -9.70 10.72
N ILE A 42 18.44 -8.94 11.80
CA ILE A 42 17.54 -7.85 12.19
C ILE A 42 17.47 -6.75 11.12
N ALA A 43 18.62 -6.36 10.54
CA ALA A 43 18.67 -5.35 9.49
C ALA A 43 17.92 -5.79 8.23
N LEU A 44 18.03 -7.06 7.85
CA LEU A 44 17.35 -7.64 6.69
C LEU A 44 15.83 -7.62 6.88
N ILE A 45 15.36 -8.03 8.06
CA ILE A 45 13.95 -8.03 8.45
C ILE A 45 13.39 -6.61 8.50
N ALA A 46 14.09 -5.70 9.18
CA ALA A 46 13.70 -4.30 9.29
C ALA A 46 13.60 -3.66 7.91
N GLY A 47 14.54 -3.97 7.01
CA GLY A 47 14.50 -3.54 5.61
C GLY A 47 13.30 -4.11 4.84
N LEU A 48 12.95 -5.38 5.07
CA LEU A 48 11.83 -6.02 4.37
C LEU A 48 10.47 -5.46 4.81
N ILE A 49 10.30 -5.24 6.12
CA ILE A 49 9.09 -4.64 6.69
C ILE A 49 8.99 -3.16 6.29
N ALA A 50 10.08 -2.40 6.46
CA ALA A 50 10.12 -0.99 6.08
C ALA A 50 9.89 -0.81 4.59
N GLY A 51 10.49 -1.66 3.75
CA GLY A 51 10.29 -1.67 2.30
C GLY A 51 8.84 -1.99 1.91
N GLY A 52 8.24 -3.02 2.51
CA GLY A 52 6.85 -3.39 2.27
C GLY A 52 5.85 -2.30 2.66
N LEU A 53 6.08 -1.63 3.80
CA LEU A 53 5.28 -0.47 4.22
C LEU A 53 5.52 0.75 3.32
N PHE A 54 6.78 1.04 2.98
CA PHE A 54 7.14 2.19 2.14
C PHE A 54 6.47 2.10 0.76
N LEU A 55 6.44 0.90 0.17
CA LEU A 55 5.76 0.65 -1.11
C LEU A 55 4.23 0.84 -1.02
N SER A 56 3.65 0.72 0.17
CA SER A 56 2.20 0.90 0.39
C SER A 56 1.77 2.38 0.52
N ILE A 57 2.70 3.29 0.81
CA ILE A 57 2.43 4.74 0.94
C ILE A 57 1.94 5.37 -0.38
N PRO A 58 2.64 5.23 -1.53
CA PRO A 58 2.19 5.84 -2.79
C PRO A 58 0.81 5.32 -3.22
N ALA A 59 0.49 4.05 -2.94
CA ALA A 59 -0.83 3.49 -3.22
C ALA A 59 -1.94 4.11 -2.36
N LYS A 60 -1.70 4.36 -1.07
CA LYS A 60 -2.65 5.06 -0.18
C LYS A 60 -2.88 6.51 -0.60
N ILE A 61 -1.83 7.22 -1.04
CA ILE A 61 -1.96 8.60 -1.55
C ILE A 61 -2.77 8.61 -2.84
N TYR A 62 -2.51 7.68 -3.77
CA TYR A 62 -3.23 7.60 -5.04
C TYR A 62 -4.74 7.36 -4.85
N LEU A 63 -5.12 6.40 -4.00
CA LEU A 63 -6.54 6.13 -3.72
C LEU A 63 -7.25 7.33 -3.08
N THR A 64 -6.57 8.06 -2.20
CA THR A 64 -7.11 9.28 -1.59
C THR A 64 -7.37 10.37 -2.65
N LEU A 65 -6.42 10.60 -3.55
CA LEU A 65 -6.57 11.55 -4.65
C LEU A 65 -7.70 11.14 -5.62
N GLN A 66 -7.81 9.85 -5.91
CA GLN A 66 -8.87 9.28 -6.73
C GLN A 66 -10.25 9.47 -6.06
N LEU A 67 -10.33 9.22 -4.75
CA LEU A 67 -11.56 9.38 -3.96
C LEU A 67 -12.01 10.85 -3.95
N MET A 68 -11.08 11.78 -3.77
CA MET A 68 -11.37 13.22 -3.79
C MET A 68 -11.93 13.66 -5.15
N LYS A 69 -11.35 13.20 -6.26
CA LYS A 69 -11.87 13.44 -7.62
C LYS A 69 -13.30 12.94 -7.80
N HIS A 70 -13.60 11.72 -7.34
CA HIS A 70 -14.96 11.19 -7.40
C HIS A 70 -15.94 11.97 -6.51
N ASN A 71 -15.50 12.38 -5.32
CA ASN A 71 -16.33 13.13 -4.39
C ASN A 71 -16.66 14.53 -4.93
N ASP A 72 -15.69 15.23 -5.54
CA ASP A 72 -15.90 16.52 -6.20
C ASP A 72 -16.88 16.42 -7.38
N ALA A 73 -16.79 15.36 -8.19
CA ALA A 73 -17.74 15.12 -9.28
C ALA A 73 -19.16 14.88 -8.73
N LYS A 74 -19.29 14.13 -7.64
CA LYS A 74 -20.57 13.85 -6.99
C LYS A 74 -21.18 15.10 -6.34
N LEU A 75 -20.37 15.94 -5.69
CA LEU A 75 -20.81 17.23 -5.14
C LEU A 75 -21.27 18.18 -6.24
N LYS A 76 -20.55 18.28 -7.37
CA LYS A 76 -20.97 19.11 -8.50
C LYS A 76 -22.31 18.66 -9.09
N ALA A 77 -22.53 17.35 -9.21
CA ALA A 77 -23.79 16.79 -9.69
C ALA A 77 -24.95 17.08 -8.72
N GLN A 78 -24.73 17.00 -7.41
CA GLN A 78 -25.74 17.35 -6.40
C GLN A 78 -26.05 18.84 -6.38
N ARG A 79 -25.04 19.72 -6.52
CA ARG A 79 -25.25 21.17 -6.57
C ARG A 79 -26.11 21.60 -7.76
N ASN A 80 -25.98 20.92 -8.92
CA ASN A 80 -26.80 21.21 -10.09
C ASN A 80 -28.26 20.76 -9.93
N ASN A 81 -28.52 19.70 -9.16
CA ASN A 81 -29.87 19.19 -8.92
C ASN A 81 -30.60 19.88 -7.75
N GLY A 82 -29.90 20.67 -6.92
CA GLY A 82 -30.49 21.47 -5.84
C GLY A 82 -30.86 22.90 -6.26
N LEU A 83 -30.63 23.26 -7.53
CA LEU A 83 -30.91 24.59 -8.11
C LEU A 83 -32.06 24.57 -9.14
N SER A 84 -32.80 23.47 -9.24
CA SER A 84 -33.98 23.30 -10.11
C SER A 84 -35.28 23.27 -9.32
#